data_AF-A0A8T0THR0-F1
#
_entry.id   AF-A0A8T0THR0-F1
#
_cell.length_a   1.000
_cell.length_b   1.000
_cell.length_c   1.000
_cell.angle_alpha   90.00
_cell.angle_beta   90.00
_cell.angle_gamma   90.00
#
_symmetry.space_group_name_H-M   'P 1'
#
loop_
_entity.id
_entity.type
_entity.pdbx_description
1 polymer ?
#
loop_
_entity_poly.entity_id
_entity_poly.type
_entity_poly.pdbx_seq_one_letter_code
_entity_poly.pdbx_strand_id
1 'polypeptide(L)'
;MSRTSRIKPEALKCWQRAFGQYSLLLDFDYHSWNVLPLLSLGLVDKTREGQKAGKNITLTDEIIERVLSGFKESNGQLQDGQSALARNQLLSLFSWSCTVPTHIHKILVWHIGTSIAMDGHPVTQTGDHRVAKTLSDYCAYLVAFVPDMLPGHGYDTQRIFDAVVMEARKSLTGCDTLSSRCEKLTMMVLPSDSCCRILELGGRLGRELRRVVPEARRWKLLADFWADFILFLAPSSNAEIHAEKLAAGGEFMTHLWALLTHAGILERPSMTDGVGGGNNGAPAHDSPV
;
A
#
# COMPACT_ATOMS: atom_id res chain seq x y z
N MET A 1 -13.92 18.05 -45.70
CA MET A 1 -12.82 17.07 -45.59
C MET A 1 -11.93 17.48 -44.42
N SER A 2 -12.19 16.91 -43.25
CA SER A 2 -11.48 17.26 -42.01
C SER A 2 -10.11 16.59 -42.01
N ARG A 3 -9.03 17.38 -41.99
CA ARG A 3 -7.67 16.89 -41.77
C ARG A 3 -7.57 16.37 -40.34
N THR A 4 -7.65 15.06 -40.16
CA THR A 4 -7.16 14.41 -38.96
C THR A 4 -5.63 14.54 -38.95
N SER A 5 -5.12 15.42 -38.09
CA SER A 5 -3.70 15.48 -37.81
C SER A 5 -3.27 14.16 -37.17
N ARG A 6 -2.55 13.33 -37.94
CA ARG A 6 -1.86 12.15 -37.44
C ARG A 6 -0.94 12.58 -36.29
N ILE A 7 -1.27 12.14 -35.09
CA ILE A 7 -0.39 12.26 -33.93
C ILE A 7 0.92 11.55 -34.28
N LYS A 8 2.05 12.25 -34.15
CA LYS A 8 3.38 11.72 -34.47
C LYS A 8 3.68 10.51 -33.56
N PRO A 9 4.35 9.44 -34.06
CA PRO A 9 4.68 8.25 -33.27
C PRO A 9 5.57 8.51 -32.05
N GLU A 10 6.23 9.67 -32.02
CA GLU A 10 7.11 10.09 -30.92
C GLU A 10 6.34 10.50 -29.65
N ALA A 11 5.05 10.83 -29.76
CA ALA A 11 4.17 11.11 -28.63
C ALA A 11 3.72 9.84 -27.86
N LEU A 12 4.08 8.65 -28.34
CA LEU A 12 3.73 7.35 -27.73
C LEU A 12 4.76 6.83 -26.71
N LYS A 13 5.84 7.58 -26.43
CA LYS A 13 6.77 7.29 -25.32
C LYS A 13 6.40 8.07 -24.06
N CYS A 14 5.12 8.06 -23.68
CA CYS A 14 4.67 8.85 -22.53
C CYS A 14 5.00 8.20 -21.19
N TRP A 15 4.94 6.86 -21.06
CA TRP A 15 5.23 6.20 -19.77
C TRP A 15 6.58 5.48 -19.75
N GLN A 16 7.38 5.78 -18.73
CA GLN A 16 8.71 5.21 -18.53
C GLN A 16 8.69 3.74 -18.04
N ARG A 17 7.50 3.17 -17.77
CA ARG A 17 7.32 1.87 -17.11
C ARG A 17 8.14 1.75 -15.83
N ALA A 18 8.28 2.84 -15.08
CA ALA A 18 9.02 2.88 -13.83
C ALA A 18 8.17 3.52 -12.74
N PHE A 19 8.39 3.12 -11.49
CA PHE A 19 7.71 3.70 -10.34
C PHE A 19 8.63 3.80 -9.13
N GLY A 20 8.28 4.73 -8.23
CA GLY A 20 9.06 5.05 -7.05
C GLY A 20 9.14 3.89 -6.06
N GLN A 21 10.19 3.89 -5.25
CA GLN A 21 10.40 2.91 -4.19
C GLN A 21 10.77 3.64 -2.91
N TYR A 22 10.31 3.10 -1.79
CA TYR A 22 10.61 3.64 -0.47
C TYR A 22 10.58 2.52 0.56
N SER A 23 11.52 2.54 1.52
CA SER A 23 11.54 1.60 2.63
C SER A 23 11.58 2.35 3.95
N LEU A 24 10.46 2.32 4.68
CA LEU A 24 10.33 3.03 5.95
C LEU A 24 11.42 2.63 6.95
N LEU A 25 11.69 1.32 7.10
CA LEU A 25 12.68 0.84 8.06
C LEU A 25 14.12 1.14 7.67
N LEU A 26 14.40 1.44 6.39
CA LEU A 26 15.71 1.89 5.96
C LEU A 26 15.89 3.40 6.09
N ASP A 27 14.83 4.17 5.84
CA ASP A 27 14.97 5.60 5.55
C ASP A 27 14.33 6.54 6.59
N PHE A 28 13.63 6.04 7.62
CA PHE A 28 12.94 6.91 8.61
C PHE A 28 13.86 7.92 9.32
N ASP A 29 15.14 7.62 9.47
CA ASP A 29 16.15 8.46 10.13
C ASP A 29 16.79 9.47 9.18
N TYR A 30 16.40 9.48 7.89
CA TYR A 30 16.84 10.49 6.95
C TYR A 30 16.35 11.89 7.34
N HIS A 31 17.28 12.85 7.38
CA HIS A 31 17.02 14.25 7.64
C HIS A 31 17.26 15.08 6.38
N SER A 32 16.25 15.83 5.93
CA SER A 32 16.40 16.74 4.79
C SER A 32 16.77 18.13 5.28
N TRP A 33 17.87 18.69 4.75
CA TRP A 33 18.28 20.06 5.05
C TRP A 33 17.35 21.12 4.46
N ASN A 34 16.48 20.75 3.51
CA ASN A 34 15.47 21.64 2.91
C ASN A 34 16.02 23.00 2.40
N VAL A 35 17.25 22.99 1.85
CA VAL A 35 17.91 24.18 1.30
C VAL A 35 17.15 24.75 0.10
N LEU A 36 16.65 23.90 -0.81
CA LEU A 36 15.89 24.35 -1.98
C LEU A 36 14.56 25.04 -1.63
N PRO A 37 13.71 24.48 -0.75
CA PRO A 37 12.54 25.18 -0.20
C PRO A 37 12.86 26.54 0.43
N LEU A 38 14.01 26.64 1.13
CA LEU A 38 14.45 27.89 1.74
C LEU A 38 14.83 28.94 0.68
N LEU A 39 15.63 28.53 -0.32
CA LEU A 39 16.08 29.43 -1.39
C LEU A 39 14.96 29.82 -2.35
N SER A 40 13.96 28.96 -2.55
CA SER A 40 12.81 29.21 -3.42
C SER A 40 11.71 30.04 -2.76
N LEU A 41 11.92 30.49 -1.51
CA LEU A 41 10.94 31.22 -0.71
C LEU A 41 9.58 30.50 -0.61
N GLY A 42 9.59 29.16 -0.57
CA GLY A 42 8.39 28.35 -0.46
C GLY A 42 7.69 28.01 -1.79
N LEU A 43 8.29 28.30 -2.95
CA LEU A 43 7.81 27.80 -4.24
C LEU A 43 7.98 26.29 -4.40
N VAL A 44 8.92 25.70 -3.64
CA VAL A 44 9.15 24.25 -3.58
C VAL A 44 8.79 23.77 -2.19
N ASP A 45 7.96 22.73 -2.13
CA ASP A 45 7.55 22.13 -0.86
C ASP A 45 8.73 21.54 -0.10
N LYS A 46 8.65 21.63 1.24
CA LYS A 46 9.64 21.01 2.12
C LYS A 46 9.56 19.49 2.03
N THR A 47 10.71 18.85 1.88
CA THR A 47 10.87 17.41 2.10
C THR A 47 10.69 17.11 3.58
N ARG A 48 9.77 16.20 3.89
CA ARG A 48 9.49 15.76 5.25
C ARG A 48 10.61 14.87 5.76
N GLU A 49 10.70 14.75 7.08
CA GLU A 49 11.59 13.82 7.73
C GLU A 49 11.31 12.38 7.32
N GLY A 50 12.37 11.59 7.13
CA GLY A 50 12.25 10.20 6.68
C GLY A 50 11.95 10.03 5.18
N GLN A 51 11.65 11.10 4.42
CA GLN A 51 11.38 11.00 2.99
C GLN A 51 12.66 10.94 2.14
N LYS A 52 13.33 9.80 2.15
CA LYS A 52 14.41 9.51 1.19
C LYS A 52 13.89 8.59 0.09
N ALA A 53 13.70 9.13 -1.11
CA ALA A 53 13.25 8.31 -2.23
C ALA A 53 14.32 7.27 -2.59
N GLY A 54 13.90 6.02 -2.77
CA GLY A 54 14.72 4.97 -3.34
C GLY A 54 14.87 5.11 -4.85
N LYS A 55 15.63 4.20 -5.45
CA LYS A 55 15.77 4.14 -6.91
C LYS A 55 14.46 3.64 -7.54
N ASN A 56 13.99 4.32 -8.58
CA ASN A 56 12.87 3.83 -9.39
C ASN A 56 13.16 2.44 -9.96
N ILE A 57 12.15 1.58 -9.94
CA ILE A 57 12.22 0.22 -10.51
C ILE A 57 11.33 0.15 -11.74
N THR A 58 11.81 -0.57 -12.75
CA THR A 58 11.03 -0.87 -13.95
C THR A 58 9.92 -1.87 -13.62
N LEU A 59 8.69 -1.58 -14.04
CA LEU A 59 7.57 -2.50 -13.97
C LEU A 59 7.80 -3.69 -14.89
N THR A 60 8.06 -4.84 -14.27
CA THR A 60 8.21 -6.13 -14.93
C THR A 60 6.84 -6.73 -15.25
N ASP A 61 6.80 -7.56 -16.28
CA ASP A 61 5.56 -8.25 -16.67
C ASP A 61 5.09 -9.21 -15.57
N GLU A 62 6.00 -9.76 -14.79
CA GLU A 62 5.67 -10.57 -13.60
C GLU A 62 4.81 -9.82 -12.56
N ILE A 63 5.08 -8.54 -12.32
CA ILE A 63 4.27 -7.73 -11.39
C ILE A 63 2.89 -7.49 -12.00
N ILE A 64 2.83 -7.17 -13.30
CA ILE A 64 1.57 -6.97 -14.02
C ILE A 64 0.74 -8.24 -14.00
N GLU A 65 1.34 -9.38 -14.37
CA GLU A 65 0.70 -10.69 -14.39
C GLU A 65 0.15 -11.05 -13.02
N ARG A 66 0.92 -10.86 -11.93
CA ARG A 66 0.42 -11.16 -10.59
C ARG A 66 -0.79 -10.30 -10.20
N VAL A 67 -0.74 -9.01 -10.50
CA VAL A 67 -1.84 -8.08 -10.19
C VAL A 67 -3.08 -8.45 -11.01
N LEU A 68 -2.94 -8.67 -12.31
CA LEU A 68 -4.06 -8.95 -13.20
C LEU A 68 -4.61 -10.38 -13.05
N SER A 69 -3.79 -11.38 -12.70
CA SER A 69 -4.25 -12.75 -12.48
C SER A 69 -5.18 -12.82 -11.27
N GLY A 70 -4.80 -12.18 -10.15
CA GLY A 70 -5.64 -12.11 -8.96
C GLY A 70 -6.99 -11.43 -9.22
N PHE A 71 -6.96 -10.34 -10.01
CA PHE A 71 -8.18 -9.64 -10.43
C PHE A 71 -9.10 -10.50 -11.32
N LYS A 72 -8.52 -11.27 -12.24
CA LYS A 72 -9.27 -12.19 -13.09
C LYS A 72 -9.87 -13.35 -12.28
N GLU A 73 -9.09 -13.92 -11.37
CA GLU A 73 -9.52 -15.01 -10.47
C GLU A 73 -10.65 -14.57 -9.52
N SER A 74 -10.70 -13.30 -9.16
CA SER A 74 -11.80 -12.72 -8.37
C SER A 74 -13.01 -12.30 -9.20
N ASN A 75 -13.05 -12.62 -10.50
CA ASN A 75 -14.09 -12.16 -11.43
C ASN A 75 -14.29 -10.62 -11.39
N GLY A 76 -13.20 -9.89 -11.23
CA GLY A 76 -13.21 -8.43 -11.17
C GLY A 76 -13.59 -7.85 -9.80
N GLN A 77 -13.75 -8.65 -8.76
CA GLN A 77 -14.02 -8.15 -7.41
C GLN A 77 -12.74 -7.62 -6.76
N LEU A 78 -12.80 -6.39 -6.24
CA LEU A 78 -11.71 -5.77 -5.47
C LEU A 78 -11.71 -6.30 -4.04
N GLN A 79 -10.53 -6.63 -3.51
CA GLN A 79 -10.40 -7.31 -2.23
C GLN A 79 -9.33 -6.63 -1.37
N ASP A 80 -9.64 -6.39 -0.10
CA ASP A 80 -8.81 -5.58 0.82
C ASP A 80 -7.62 -6.35 1.44
N GLY A 81 -7.23 -7.46 0.81
CA GLY A 81 -6.19 -8.39 1.25
C GLY A 81 -6.68 -9.59 2.08
N GLN A 82 -7.92 -9.60 2.60
CA GLN A 82 -8.46 -10.77 3.31
C GLN A 82 -8.55 -12.01 2.42
N SER A 83 -8.86 -11.81 1.15
CA SER A 83 -8.98 -12.92 0.21
C SER A 83 -7.64 -13.55 -0.15
N ALA A 84 -6.56 -12.76 -0.22
CA ALA A 84 -5.21 -13.30 -0.32
C ALA A 84 -4.87 -14.20 0.89
N LEU A 85 -5.27 -13.79 2.10
CA LEU A 85 -5.13 -14.64 3.29
C LEU A 85 -5.97 -15.91 3.18
N ALA A 86 -7.22 -15.82 2.70
CA ALA A 86 -8.12 -16.96 2.52
C ALA A 86 -7.58 -17.97 1.50
N ARG A 87 -7.15 -17.50 0.31
CA ARG A 87 -6.55 -18.34 -0.74
C ARG A 87 -5.29 -19.06 -0.25
N ASN A 88 -4.55 -18.42 0.65
CA ASN A 88 -3.37 -19.00 1.28
C ASN A 88 -3.67 -19.79 2.56
N GLN A 89 -4.93 -19.97 2.96
CA GLN A 89 -5.36 -20.70 4.18
C GLN A 89 -4.79 -20.12 5.49
N LEU A 90 -4.66 -18.79 5.54
CA LEU A 90 -4.04 -18.05 6.66
C LEU A 90 -4.96 -16.95 7.22
N LEU A 91 -6.23 -16.90 6.77
CA LEU A 91 -7.20 -15.89 7.20
C LEU A 91 -7.43 -15.92 8.72
N SER A 92 -7.59 -17.10 9.33
CA SER A 92 -7.81 -17.23 10.77
C SER A 92 -6.65 -16.72 11.63
N LEU A 93 -5.44 -16.68 11.08
CA LEU A 93 -4.24 -16.25 11.79
C LEU A 93 -4.00 -14.75 11.64
N PHE A 94 -4.27 -14.18 10.46
CA PHE A 94 -3.88 -12.82 10.13
C PHE A 94 -5.05 -11.87 9.83
N SER A 95 -6.31 -12.28 10.01
CA SER A 95 -7.49 -11.41 9.78
C SER A 95 -7.38 -10.08 10.54
N TRP A 96 -6.83 -10.10 11.76
CA TRP A 96 -6.58 -8.92 12.58
C TRP A 96 -5.76 -7.83 11.85
N SER A 97 -4.84 -8.24 10.96
CA SER A 97 -3.97 -7.31 10.23
C SER A 97 -4.69 -6.62 9.05
N CYS A 98 -5.88 -7.10 8.67
CA CYS A 98 -6.74 -6.47 7.69
C CYS A 98 -7.79 -5.54 8.32
N THR A 99 -8.07 -5.68 9.62
CA THR A 99 -9.07 -4.89 10.37
C THR A 99 -8.46 -3.70 11.11
N VAL A 100 -7.33 -3.18 10.62
CA VAL A 100 -6.69 -1.97 11.18
C VAL A 100 -7.48 -0.70 10.79
N PRO A 101 -7.33 0.43 11.51
CA PRO A 101 -8.27 1.55 11.43
C PRO A 101 -8.44 2.20 10.04
N THR A 102 -7.40 2.21 9.20
CA THR A 102 -7.44 2.83 7.86
C THR A 102 -6.59 2.05 6.86
N HIS A 103 -6.80 2.30 5.57
CA HIS A 103 -5.97 1.76 4.50
C HIS A 103 -4.50 2.15 4.64
N ILE A 104 -4.21 3.38 5.10
CA ILE A 104 -2.84 3.86 5.32
C ILE A 104 -2.17 3.07 6.46
N HIS A 105 -2.90 2.79 7.54
CA HIS A 105 -2.40 1.92 8.61
C HIS A 105 -2.11 0.52 8.06
N LYS A 106 -2.99 -0.03 7.21
CA LYS A 106 -2.78 -1.34 6.58
C LYS A 106 -1.53 -1.36 5.71
N ILE A 107 -1.32 -0.35 4.86
CA ILE A 107 -0.10 -0.22 4.06
C ILE A 107 1.14 -0.23 4.97
N LEU A 108 1.19 0.62 5.99
CA LEU A 108 2.38 0.77 6.82
C LEU A 108 2.66 -0.48 7.69
N VAL A 109 1.63 -1.07 8.29
CA VAL A 109 1.74 -2.32 9.08
C VAL A 109 2.27 -3.46 8.21
N TRP A 110 1.68 -3.67 7.04
CA TRP A 110 2.11 -4.73 6.12
C TRP A 110 3.49 -4.44 5.52
N HIS A 111 3.86 -3.18 5.28
CA HIS A 111 5.18 -2.83 4.78
C HIS A 111 6.30 -3.12 5.78
N ILE A 112 6.07 -2.77 7.06
CA ILE A 112 6.97 -3.12 8.16
C ILE A 112 7.04 -4.64 8.31
N GLY A 113 5.90 -5.34 8.31
CA GLY A 113 5.84 -6.79 8.40
C GLY A 113 6.59 -7.49 7.25
N THR A 114 6.44 -6.98 6.03
CA THR A 114 7.17 -7.43 4.83
C THR A 114 8.67 -7.23 4.98
N SER A 115 9.10 -6.05 5.44
CA SER A 115 10.52 -5.72 5.65
C SER A 115 11.16 -6.64 6.71
N ILE A 116 10.47 -6.90 7.82
CA ILE A 116 10.93 -7.83 8.87
C ILE A 116 10.97 -9.26 8.35
N ALA A 117 9.96 -9.68 7.58
CA ALA A 117 9.90 -11.01 7.00
C ALA A 117 11.09 -11.29 6.08
N MET A 118 11.54 -10.28 5.32
CA MET A 118 12.66 -10.34 4.37
C MET A 118 14.05 -10.25 5.02
N ASP A 119 14.16 -9.73 6.24
CA ASP A 119 15.43 -9.58 6.96
C ASP A 119 16.14 -10.94 7.16
N GLY A 120 17.46 -10.97 6.92
CA GLY A 120 18.31 -12.15 7.12
C GLY A 120 18.16 -13.29 6.10
N HIS A 121 17.41 -13.11 5.01
CA HIS A 121 17.24 -14.13 3.97
C HIS A 121 18.01 -13.76 2.69
N PRO A 122 19.21 -14.34 2.45
CA PRO A 122 19.98 -14.11 1.24
C PRO A 122 19.32 -14.83 0.05
N VAL A 123 18.35 -14.15 -0.55
CA VAL A 123 17.94 -14.22 -1.97
C VAL A 123 18.26 -15.54 -2.68
N THR A 124 17.34 -16.49 -2.62
CA THR A 124 16.81 -17.05 -3.87
C THR A 124 15.63 -16.19 -4.25
N GLN A 125 15.83 -15.29 -5.22
CA GLN A 125 14.84 -14.33 -5.69
C GLN A 125 13.77 -15.12 -6.47
N THR A 126 12.87 -15.79 -5.75
CA THR A 126 11.64 -16.28 -6.38
C THR A 126 10.86 -15.09 -6.91
N GLY A 127 10.05 -15.31 -7.95
CA GLY A 127 9.22 -14.25 -8.49
C GLY A 127 8.32 -13.60 -7.46
N ASP A 128 7.77 -14.41 -6.56
CA ASP A 128 6.95 -13.95 -5.43
C ASP A 128 7.70 -13.00 -4.50
N HIS A 129 8.97 -13.29 -4.17
CA HIS A 129 9.76 -12.41 -3.31
C HIS A 129 9.89 -11.01 -3.94
N ARG A 130 10.23 -10.96 -5.23
CA ARG A 130 10.41 -9.69 -5.96
C ARG A 130 9.09 -8.92 -6.06
N VAL A 131 7.99 -9.58 -6.39
CA VAL A 131 6.67 -8.95 -6.44
C VAL A 131 6.27 -8.39 -5.08
N ALA A 132 6.37 -9.19 -4.02
CA ALA A 132 6.07 -8.78 -2.65
C ALA A 132 6.86 -7.54 -2.24
N LYS A 133 8.18 -7.55 -2.46
CA LYS A 133 9.05 -6.42 -2.10
C LYS A 133 8.70 -5.17 -2.90
N THR A 134 8.60 -5.32 -4.21
CA THR A 134 8.44 -4.18 -5.12
C THR A 134 7.09 -3.47 -4.91
N LEU A 135 6.00 -4.23 -4.74
CA LEU A 135 4.69 -3.66 -4.45
C LEU A 135 4.61 -3.07 -3.05
N SER A 136 5.24 -3.71 -2.06
CA SER A 136 5.31 -3.17 -0.70
C SER A 136 6.03 -1.82 -0.65
N ASP A 137 7.22 -1.74 -1.26
CA ASP A 137 8.04 -0.53 -1.32
C ASP A 137 7.35 0.57 -2.16
N TYR A 138 6.58 0.19 -3.19
CA TYR A 138 5.78 1.15 -3.96
C TYR A 138 4.58 1.70 -3.17
N CYS A 139 3.83 0.86 -2.46
CA CYS A 139 2.73 1.34 -1.62
C CYS A 139 3.24 2.26 -0.50
N ALA A 140 4.41 1.96 0.09
CA ALA A 140 5.06 2.84 1.04
C ALA A 140 5.53 4.16 0.38
N TYR A 141 6.02 4.10 -0.87
CA TYR A 141 6.34 5.29 -1.65
C TYR A 141 5.10 6.16 -1.89
N LEU A 142 3.93 5.58 -2.21
CA LEU A 142 2.71 6.35 -2.36
C LEU A 142 2.33 7.08 -1.07
N VAL A 143 2.45 6.42 0.09
CA VAL A 143 2.20 7.06 1.39
C VAL A 143 3.13 8.24 1.63
N ALA A 144 4.42 8.06 1.33
CA ALA A 144 5.44 9.06 1.59
C ALA A 144 5.41 10.21 0.57
N PHE A 145 5.26 9.95 -0.73
CA PHE A 145 5.55 10.92 -1.80
C PHE A 145 4.34 11.32 -2.65
N VAL A 146 3.29 10.50 -2.71
CA VAL A 146 2.10 10.77 -3.54
C VAL A 146 0.81 10.44 -2.79
N PRO A 147 0.60 11.04 -1.60
CA PRO A 147 -0.49 10.64 -0.70
C PRO A 147 -1.88 10.88 -1.29
N ASP A 148 -2.03 11.83 -2.22
CA ASP A 148 -3.31 12.14 -2.87
C ASP A 148 -3.79 11.08 -3.86
N MET A 149 -2.93 10.10 -4.21
CA MET A 149 -3.35 8.89 -4.95
C MET A 149 -3.98 7.82 -4.08
N LEU A 150 -3.89 7.94 -2.74
CA LEU A 150 -4.39 6.92 -1.83
C LEU A 150 -5.80 7.28 -1.35
N PRO A 151 -6.58 6.28 -0.88
CA PRO A 151 -7.90 6.53 -0.33
C PRO A 151 -7.87 7.45 0.90
N GLY A 152 -8.74 8.46 0.91
CA GLY A 152 -8.84 9.47 1.97
C GLY A 152 -8.21 10.80 1.56
N HIS A 153 -8.09 11.74 2.51
CA HIS A 153 -7.38 13.00 2.25
C HIS A 153 -5.86 12.82 2.36
N GLY A 154 -5.10 13.35 1.40
CA GLY A 154 -3.63 13.28 1.42
C GLY A 154 -3.00 13.88 2.68
N TYR A 155 -3.63 14.91 3.26
CA TYR A 155 -3.19 15.50 4.53
C TYR A 155 -3.22 14.49 5.70
N ASP A 156 -4.26 13.67 5.81
CA ASP A 156 -4.35 12.65 6.86
C ASP A 156 -3.28 11.58 6.67
N THR A 157 -3.05 11.16 5.42
CA THR A 157 -1.96 10.23 5.05
C THR A 157 -0.60 10.78 5.48
N GLN A 158 -0.33 12.06 5.18
CA GLN A 158 0.92 12.73 5.57
C GLN A 158 1.08 12.80 7.09
N ARG A 159 0.02 13.11 7.84
CA ARG A 159 0.05 13.13 9.31
C ARG A 159 0.33 11.76 9.91
N ILE A 160 -0.27 10.70 9.36
CA ILE A 160 0.00 9.31 9.78
C ILE A 160 1.47 8.97 9.51
N PHE A 161 1.97 9.33 8.32
CA PHE A 161 3.38 9.09 7.96
C PHE A 161 4.34 9.79 8.93
N ASP A 162 4.14 11.09 9.20
CA ASP A 162 4.96 11.85 10.15
C ASP A 162 4.95 11.21 11.55
N ALA A 163 3.77 10.79 12.02
CA ALA A 163 3.62 10.14 13.32
C ALA A 163 4.42 8.83 13.41
N VAL A 164 4.40 8.01 12.35
CA VAL A 164 5.16 6.76 12.28
C VAL A 164 6.67 7.03 12.19
N VAL A 165 7.11 8.04 11.45
CA VAL A 165 8.54 8.43 11.40
C VAL A 165 9.03 8.89 12.78
N MET A 166 8.27 9.75 13.46
CA MET A 166 8.61 10.20 14.82
C MET A 166 8.67 9.02 15.81
N GLU A 167 7.70 8.11 15.71
CA GLU A 167 7.68 6.90 16.51
C GLU A 167 8.89 6.00 16.24
N ALA A 168 9.25 5.79 14.97
CA ALA A 168 10.39 4.97 14.58
C ALA A 168 11.69 5.52 15.13
N ARG A 169 11.90 6.84 15.03
CA ARG A 169 13.07 7.51 15.61
C ARG A 169 13.16 7.28 17.11
N LYS A 170 12.04 7.41 17.84
CA LYS A 170 12.00 7.17 19.28
C LYS A 170 12.28 5.71 19.62
N SER A 171 11.51 4.79 19.03
CA SER A 171 11.51 3.38 19.40
C SER A 171 12.75 2.62 18.91
N LEU A 172 13.37 3.04 17.80
CA LEU A 172 14.53 2.40 17.18
C LEU A 172 15.84 3.17 17.43
N THR A 173 15.86 4.05 18.43
CA THR A 173 17.10 4.68 18.91
C THR A 173 18.15 3.59 19.23
N GLY A 174 19.37 3.80 18.75
CA GLY A 174 20.51 2.89 18.93
C GLY A 174 20.61 1.76 17.90
N CYS A 175 19.66 1.64 16.96
CA CYS A 175 19.73 0.67 15.88
C CYS A 175 20.43 1.25 14.64
N ASP A 176 21.59 0.71 14.28
CA ASP A 176 22.44 1.17 13.18
C ASP A 176 22.22 0.39 11.86
N THR A 177 21.60 -0.77 11.92
CA THR A 177 21.37 -1.68 10.79
C THR A 177 19.90 -2.05 10.64
N LEU A 178 19.47 -2.40 9.43
CA LEU A 178 18.12 -2.92 9.19
C LEU A 178 17.80 -4.13 10.07
N SER A 179 18.75 -5.07 10.21
CA SER A 179 18.54 -6.26 11.04
C SER A 179 18.33 -5.91 12.52
N SER A 180 19.12 -4.99 13.09
CA SER A 180 18.90 -4.53 14.48
C SER A 180 17.53 -3.85 14.67
N ARG A 181 17.06 -3.09 13.66
CA ARG A 181 15.72 -2.47 13.65
C ARG A 181 14.63 -3.54 13.62
N CYS A 182 14.75 -4.52 12.72
CA CYS A 182 13.82 -5.63 12.58
C CYS A 182 13.76 -6.51 13.84
N GLU A 183 14.90 -6.82 14.44
CA GLU A 183 15.00 -7.59 15.67
C GLU A 183 14.30 -6.87 16.83
N LYS A 184 14.57 -5.57 17.02
CA LYS A 184 13.96 -4.78 18.08
C LYS A 184 12.42 -4.73 17.96
N LEU A 185 11.90 -4.51 16.75
CA LEU A 185 10.45 -4.56 16.48
C LEU A 185 9.86 -5.95 16.74
N THR A 186 10.64 -6.99 16.42
CA THR A 186 10.30 -8.40 16.66
C THR A 186 10.44 -8.80 18.14
N MET A 187 10.84 -7.89 19.03
CA MET A 187 10.86 -8.12 20.47
C MET A 187 9.85 -7.26 21.23
N MET A 188 9.36 -6.16 20.65
CA MET A 188 8.34 -5.31 21.27
C MET A 188 7.09 -6.12 21.63
N VAL A 189 6.63 -6.03 22.88
CA VAL A 189 5.38 -6.64 23.33
C VAL A 189 4.31 -5.57 23.23
N LEU A 190 3.18 -5.88 22.58
CA LEU A 190 2.01 -5.00 22.55
C LEU A 190 1.44 -4.91 23.97
N PRO A 191 1.42 -3.71 24.60
CA PRO A 191 0.68 -3.51 25.83
C PRO A 191 -0.81 -3.78 25.63
N SER A 192 -1.49 -4.33 26.63
CA SER A 192 -2.92 -4.68 26.54
C SER A 192 -3.86 -3.47 26.36
N ASP A 193 -3.37 -2.24 26.58
CA ASP A 193 -4.17 -1.01 26.64
C ASP A 193 -3.64 0.13 25.75
N SER A 194 -2.57 -0.10 24.97
CA SER A 194 -2.07 0.94 24.07
C SER A 194 -2.90 0.97 22.79
N CYS A 195 -3.36 2.16 22.37
CA CYS A 195 -3.76 2.42 20.99
C CYS A 195 -2.73 1.78 20.04
N CYS A 196 -3.15 0.76 19.29
CA CYS A 196 -2.24 -0.13 18.55
C CYS A 196 -1.33 0.66 17.60
N ARG A 197 -0.07 0.84 17.98
CA ARG A 197 0.87 1.63 17.21
C ARG A 197 1.30 0.88 15.96
N ILE A 198 1.47 1.58 14.85
CA ILE A 198 1.78 0.97 13.55
C ILE A 198 3.07 0.14 13.60
N LEU A 199 4.10 0.59 14.34
CA LEU A 199 5.33 -0.19 14.48
C LEU A 199 5.14 -1.48 15.27
N GLU A 200 4.35 -1.44 16.33
CA GLU A 200 4.08 -2.62 17.17
C GLU A 200 3.24 -3.65 16.40
N LEU A 201 2.22 -3.19 15.66
CA LEU A 201 1.44 -4.06 14.78
C LEU A 201 2.30 -4.62 13.64
N GLY A 202 3.14 -3.79 12.99
CA GLY A 202 4.05 -4.24 11.95
C GLY A 202 5.09 -5.25 12.48
N GLY A 203 5.62 -5.01 13.68
CA GLY A 203 6.52 -5.91 14.39
C GLY A 203 5.86 -7.24 14.76
N ARG A 204 4.62 -7.22 15.23
CA ARG A 204 3.81 -8.41 15.47
C ARG A 204 3.59 -9.20 14.19
N LEU A 205 3.14 -8.54 13.12
CA LEU A 205 2.89 -9.17 11.82
C LEU A 205 4.16 -9.84 11.27
N GLY A 206 5.29 -9.11 11.23
CA GLY A 206 6.57 -9.64 10.77
C GLY A 206 7.04 -10.85 11.59
N ARG A 207 6.87 -10.81 12.91
CA ARG A 207 7.19 -11.92 13.82
C ARG A 207 6.33 -13.15 13.55
N GLU A 208 5.01 -12.98 13.45
CA GLU A 208 4.06 -14.06 13.19
C GLU A 208 4.31 -14.68 11.80
N LEU A 209 4.57 -13.87 10.77
CA LEU A 209 4.97 -14.33 9.44
C LEU A 209 6.24 -15.19 9.46
N ARG A 210 7.25 -14.79 10.25
CA ARG A 210 8.51 -15.55 10.37
C ARG A 210 8.34 -16.85 11.15
N ARG A 211 7.51 -16.86 12.20
CA ARG A 211 7.35 -18.01 13.10
C ARG A 211 6.36 -19.06 12.59
N VAL A 212 5.26 -18.62 11.98
CA VAL A 212 4.12 -19.49 11.66
C VAL A 212 4.09 -19.89 10.19
N VAL A 213 4.56 -19.02 9.29
CA VAL A 213 4.48 -19.26 7.84
C VAL A 213 5.80 -19.81 7.30
N PRO A 214 5.81 -21.02 6.69
CA PRO A 214 6.98 -21.55 6.00
C PRO A 214 7.50 -20.57 4.95
N GLU A 215 8.81 -20.44 4.82
CA GLU A 215 9.45 -19.43 3.96
C GLU A 215 8.92 -19.45 2.52
N ALA A 216 8.85 -20.63 1.90
CA ALA A 216 8.34 -20.78 0.53
C ALA A 216 6.91 -20.25 0.35
N ARG A 217 6.05 -20.38 1.36
CA ARG A 217 4.66 -19.87 1.34
C ARG A 217 4.57 -18.40 1.74
N ARG A 218 5.53 -17.90 2.50
CA ARG A 218 5.55 -16.52 3.01
C ARG A 218 5.63 -15.51 1.87
N TRP A 219 6.49 -15.77 0.88
CA TRP A 219 6.65 -14.89 -0.28
C TRP A 219 5.40 -14.89 -1.15
N LYS A 220 4.83 -16.06 -1.40
CA LYS A 220 3.57 -16.19 -2.13
C LYS A 220 2.45 -15.41 -1.45
N LEU A 221 2.29 -15.58 -0.13
CA LEU A 221 1.29 -14.85 0.64
C LEU A 221 1.47 -13.33 0.49
N LEU A 222 2.69 -12.83 0.68
CA LEU A 222 2.96 -11.40 0.61
C LEU A 222 2.74 -10.85 -0.80
N ALA A 223 3.16 -11.58 -1.83
CA ALA A 223 2.94 -11.20 -3.22
C ALA A 223 1.44 -11.13 -3.56
N ASP A 224 0.68 -12.15 -3.17
CA ASP A 224 -0.76 -12.21 -3.39
C ASP A 224 -1.49 -11.11 -2.61
N PHE A 225 -1.08 -10.84 -1.36
CA PHE A 225 -1.65 -9.76 -0.54
C PHE A 225 -1.43 -8.39 -1.18
N TRP A 226 -0.18 -8.07 -1.55
CA TRP A 226 0.13 -6.75 -2.10
C TRP A 226 -0.51 -6.54 -3.48
N ALA A 227 -0.61 -7.59 -4.29
CA ALA A 227 -1.28 -7.55 -5.59
C ALA A 227 -2.79 -7.33 -5.47
N ASP A 228 -3.46 -8.01 -4.53
CA ASP A 228 -4.87 -7.75 -4.24
C ASP A 228 -5.08 -6.33 -3.71
N PHE A 229 -4.25 -5.92 -2.74
CA PHE A 229 -4.46 -4.69 -2.02
C PHE A 229 -4.17 -3.45 -2.88
N ILE A 230 -3.15 -3.46 -3.74
CA ILE A 230 -2.87 -2.32 -4.62
C ILE A 230 -4.01 -2.04 -5.61
N LEU A 231 -4.66 -3.09 -6.13
CA LEU A 231 -5.86 -2.93 -6.97
C LEU A 231 -7.03 -2.39 -6.16
N PHE A 232 -7.21 -2.86 -4.93
CA PHE A 232 -8.23 -2.32 -4.04
C PHE A 232 -8.00 -0.84 -3.72
N LEU A 233 -6.76 -0.38 -3.65
CA LEU A 233 -6.43 1.04 -3.43
C LEU A 233 -6.71 1.92 -4.66
N ALA A 234 -6.73 1.35 -5.86
CA ALA A 234 -6.71 2.10 -7.12
C ALA A 234 -7.97 2.91 -7.48
N PRO A 235 -9.22 2.51 -7.16
CA PRO A 235 -10.37 3.37 -7.38
C PRO A 235 -10.21 4.70 -6.65
N SER A 236 -10.39 5.82 -7.34
CA SER A 236 -10.15 7.15 -6.78
C SER A 236 -11.16 8.15 -7.33
N SER A 237 -11.69 8.99 -6.44
CA SER A 237 -12.48 10.16 -6.79
C SER A 237 -11.63 11.35 -7.22
N ASN A 238 -10.33 11.33 -6.93
CA ASN A 238 -9.39 12.36 -7.35
C ASN A 238 -8.84 12.02 -8.75
N ALA A 239 -9.62 12.31 -9.79
CA ALA A 239 -9.16 12.10 -11.16
C ALA A 239 -8.05 13.09 -11.58
N GLU A 240 -7.97 14.25 -10.92
CA GLU A 240 -7.00 15.31 -11.20
C GLU A 240 -5.56 14.85 -10.94
N ILE A 241 -5.28 14.24 -9.78
CA ILE A 241 -3.93 13.71 -9.48
C ILE A 241 -3.50 12.65 -10.51
N HIS A 242 -4.43 11.82 -10.99
CA HIS A 242 -4.14 10.83 -12.02
C HIS A 242 -3.86 11.49 -13.38
N ALA A 243 -4.61 12.53 -13.75
CA ALA A 243 -4.38 13.29 -14.97
C ALA A 243 -3.01 14.01 -14.96
N GLU A 244 -2.67 14.68 -13.86
CA GLU A 244 -1.36 15.33 -13.66
C GLU A 244 -0.21 14.33 -13.81
N LYS A 245 -0.36 13.17 -13.18
CA LYS A 245 0.69 12.15 -13.16
C LYS A 245 0.81 11.45 -14.50
N LEU A 246 -0.29 11.27 -15.23
CA LEU A 246 -0.26 10.81 -16.62
C LEU A 246 0.50 11.80 -17.52
N ALA A 247 0.29 13.11 -17.33
CA ALA A 247 1.02 14.15 -18.08
C ALA A 247 2.51 14.22 -17.71
N ALA A 248 2.86 13.90 -16.46
CA ALA A 248 4.24 13.85 -15.96
C ALA A 248 4.97 12.52 -16.27
N GLY A 249 4.42 11.72 -17.16
CA GLY A 249 5.05 10.49 -17.63
C GLY A 249 4.51 9.22 -17.01
N GLY A 250 3.36 9.26 -16.34
CA GLY A 250 2.58 8.12 -15.84
C GLY A 250 3.08 7.50 -14.52
N GLU A 251 2.14 7.11 -13.66
CA GLU A 251 2.40 6.32 -12.44
C GLU A 251 1.72 4.96 -12.55
N PHE A 252 2.27 3.91 -11.92
CA PHE A 252 1.65 2.57 -11.99
C PHE A 252 0.22 2.57 -11.45
N MET A 253 -0.03 3.30 -10.36
CA MET A 253 -1.37 3.44 -9.77
C MET A 253 -2.37 4.10 -10.72
N THR A 254 -1.92 5.05 -11.53
CA THR A 254 -2.77 5.71 -12.55
C THR A 254 -3.22 4.72 -13.63
N HIS A 255 -2.35 3.79 -14.02
CA HIS A 255 -2.73 2.76 -14.99
C HIS A 255 -3.74 1.77 -14.40
N LEU A 256 -3.60 1.40 -13.12
CA LEU A 256 -4.58 0.57 -12.42
C LEU A 256 -5.92 1.28 -12.29
N TRP A 257 -5.93 2.55 -11.88
CA TRP A 257 -7.13 3.39 -11.82
C TRP A 257 -7.84 3.49 -13.18
N ALA A 258 -7.09 3.75 -14.26
CA ALA A 258 -7.64 3.84 -15.60
C ALA A 258 -8.23 2.50 -16.08
N LEU A 259 -7.55 1.38 -15.79
CA LEU A 259 -8.04 0.03 -16.08
C LEU A 259 -9.36 -0.27 -15.37
N LEU A 260 -9.45 0.02 -14.08
CA LEU A 260 -10.66 -0.21 -13.29
C LEU A 260 -11.81 0.71 -13.72
N THR A 261 -11.50 1.98 -14.01
CA THR A 261 -12.47 2.94 -14.56
C THR A 261 -13.05 2.46 -15.88
N HIS A 262 -12.21 1.95 -16.79
CA HIS A 262 -12.66 1.38 -18.06
C HIS A 262 -13.48 0.10 -17.87
N ALA A 263 -13.21 -0.68 -16.82
CA ALA A 263 -13.99 -1.85 -16.44
C ALA A 263 -15.31 -1.51 -15.72
N GLY A 264 -15.60 -0.22 -15.47
CA GLY A 264 -16.80 0.23 -14.76
C GLY A 264 -16.71 0.12 -13.23
N ILE A 265 -15.51 -0.12 -12.68
CA ILE A 265 -15.26 -0.24 -11.24
C ILE A 265 -14.73 1.10 -10.71
N LEU A 266 -15.66 1.96 -10.29
CA LEU A 266 -15.37 3.33 -9.88
C LEU A 266 -15.13 3.48 -8.38
N GLU A 267 -15.64 2.54 -7.59
CA GLU A 267 -15.64 2.60 -6.13
C GLU A 267 -15.13 1.29 -5.52
N ARG A 268 -14.62 1.40 -4.28
CA ARG A 268 -14.29 0.23 -3.46
C ARG A 268 -15.56 -0.36 -2.88
N PRO A 269 -15.63 -1.69 -2.69
CA PRO A 269 -16.71 -2.32 -1.93
C PRO A 269 -16.85 -1.69 -0.55
N SER A 270 -18.10 -1.45 -0.13
CA SER A 270 -18.37 -0.96 1.22
C SER A 270 -18.12 -2.07 2.24
N MET A 271 -17.65 -1.73 3.44
CA MET A 271 -17.49 -2.71 4.54
C MET A 271 -18.84 -3.26 5.05
N THR A 272 -19.98 -2.80 4.52
CA THR A 272 -21.32 -3.04 5.06
C THR A 272 -22.16 -4.08 4.31
N ASP A 273 -21.72 -4.56 3.14
CA ASP A 273 -22.55 -5.45 2.30
C ASP A 273 -22.58 -6.92 2.74
N GLY A 274 -22.11 -7.22 3.96
CA GLY A 274 -22.15 -8.55 4.58
C GLY A 274 -23.33 -8.81 5.52
N VAL A 275 -24.20 -7.83 5.81
CA VAL A 275 -25.41 -8.03 6.62
C VAL A 275 -26.61 -8.13 5.69
N GLY A 276 -26.81 -9.34 5.15
CA GLY A 276 -27.96 -9.68 4.32
C GLY A 276 -29.27 -9.39 5.05
N GLY A 277 -30.17 -8.72 4.32
CA GLY A 277 -31.46 -8.26 4.80
C GLY A 277 -32.42 -9.38 5.20
N GLY A 278 -33.07 -9.18 6.33
CA GLY A 278 -34.31 -9.84 6.72
C GLY A 278 -35.43 -8.80 6.80
N ASN A 279 -35.77 -8.16 5.68
CA ASN A 279 -36.89 -7.23 5.60
C ASN A 279 -38.18 -8.04 5.42
N ASN A 280 -38.75 -8.53 6.52
CA ASN A 280 -40.12 -9.03 6.55
C ASN A 280 -41.05 -7.84 6.83
N GLY A 281 -41.63 -7.30 5.76
CA GLY A 281 -42.79 -6.44 5.87
C GLY A 281 -43.99 -7.21 6.43
N ALA A 282 -44.66 -6.62 7.42
CA ALA A 282 -46.06 -6.90 7.73
C ALA A 282 -46.69 -5.63 8.33
N PRO A 283 -48.00 -5.42 8.11
CA PRO A 283 -48.58 -4.09 7.93
C PRO A 283 -49.06 -3.44 9.23
N ALA A 284 -49.28 -2.12 9.14
CA ALA A 284 -49.90 -1.31 10.17
C ALA A 284 -51.25 -1.90 10.60
N HIS A 285 -51.36 -2.21 11.89
CA HIS A 285 -52.64 -2.41 12.55
C HIS A 285 -53.03 -1.11 13.25
N ASP A 286 -54.06 -0.44 12.71
CA ASP A 286 -54.90 0.47 13.46
C ASP A 286 -55.56 -0.29 14.62
N SER A 287 -55.51 0.29 15.81
CA SER A 287 -56.36 -0.10 16.93
C SER A 287 -57.34 1.04 17.23
N PRO A 288 -58.65 0.78 17.26
CA PRO A 288 -59.59 1.66 17.95
C PRO A 288 -59.86 1.12 19.37
N VAL A 289 -59.80 2.05 20.34
CA VAL A 289 -60.33 2.03 21.72
C VAL A 289 -59.93 0.85 22.61
#